data_AF-A0A6V7I232-F1
#
_entry.id   AF-A0A6V7I232-F1
#
_cell.length_a   1.000
_cell.length_b   1.000
_cell.length_c   1.000
_cell.angle_alpha   90.00
_cell.angle_beta   90.00
_cell.angle_gamma   90.00
#
_symmetry.space_group_name_H-M   'P 1'
#
loop_
_entity.id
_entity.type
_entity.pdbx_description
1 polymer ?
#
loop_
_entity_poly.entity_id
_entity_poly.type
_entity_poly.pdbx_seq_one_letter_code
_entity_poly.pdbx_strand_id
1 'polypeptide(L)' 'MSGGFEALALEYGDIKKMVLATVHVGSENVNYQMEQYVWKRRVD' A
#
# COMPACT_ATOMS: atom_id res chain seq x y z
N MET A 1 7.24 -0.17 -10.87
CA MET A 1 6.86 0.87 -9.89
C MET A 1 8.05 1.82 -9.73
N SER A 2 7.86 3.12 -10.00
CA SER A 2 8.86 4.22 -9.97
C SER A 2 10.08 4.15 -10.94
N GLY A 3 10.36 3.02 -11.59
CA GLY A 3 11.32 2.96 -12.71
C GLY A 3 12.79 3.23 -12.33
N GLY A 4 13.13 3.25 -11.04
CA GLY A 4 14.49 3.44 -10.53
C GLY A 4 14.92 4.89 -10.33
N PHE A 5 14.01 5.87 -10.48
CA PHE A 5 14.33 7.27 -10.23
C PHE A 5 14.30 7.59 -8.74
N GLU A 6 15.45 7.97 -8.19
CA GLU A 6 15.58 8.33 -6.77
C GLU A 6 14.70 9.53 -6.38
N ALA A 7 14.56 10.52 -7.27
CA ALA A 7 13.68 11.68 -7.04
C ALA A 7 12.19 11.33 -6.95
N LEU A 8 11.79 10.12 -7.38
CA LEU A 8 10.43 9.61 -7.28
C LEU A 8 10.34 8.43 -6.29
N ALA A 9 11.35 8.28 -5.43
CA ALA A 9 11.31 7.32 -4.35
C ALA A 9 10.27 7.74 -3.31
N LEU A 10 9.69 6.75 -2.63
CA LEU A 10 8.69 6.99 -1.61
C LEU A 10 9.35 7.56 -0.35
N GLU A 11 9.00 8.78 0.02
CA GLU A 11 9.56 9.44 1.19
C GLU A 11 8.80 9.10 2.48
N TYR A 12 9.51 9.18 3.62
CA TYR A 12 8.96 8.87 4.95
C TYR A 12 7.73 9.73 5.30
N GLY A 13 7.77 11.02 4.97
CA GLY A 13 6.69 11.96 5.29
C GLY A 13 5.36 11.58 4.63
N ASP A 14 5.40 11.02 3.43
CA ASP A 14 4.21 10.63 2.69
C ASP A 14 3.65 9.29 3.17
N ILE A 15 4.53 8.30 3.45
CA ILE A 15 4.13 7.04 4.09
C ILE A 15 3.39 7.31 5.40
N LYS A 16 3.91 8.23 6.22
CA LYS A 16 3.29 8.57 7.49
C LYS A 16 1.86 9.08 7.31
N LYS A 17 1.62 9.96 6.33
CA LYS A 17 0.26 10.45 6.00
C LYS A 17 -0.65 9.31 5.53
N MET A 18 -0.14 8.43 4.68
CA MET A 18 -0.89 7.28 4.15
C MET A 18 -1.30 6.29 5.26
N VAL A 19 -0.38 5.96 6.17
CA VAL A 19 -0.67 5.05 7.30
C VAL A 19 -1.69 5.68 8.24
N LEU A 20 -1.54 6.98 8.57
CA LEU A 20 -2.50 7.70 9.42
C LEU A 20 -3.91 7.75 8.80
N ALA A 21 -3.99 7.89 7.49
CA ALA A 21 -5.26 7.84 6.75
C ALA A 21 -5.76 6.42 6.47
N THR A 22 -5.12 5.38 7.04
CA THR A 22 -5.52 3.96 6.92
C THR A 22 -5.59 3.39 5.50
N VAL A 23 -4.96 4.04 4.51
CA VAL A 23 -5.08 3.64 3.08
C VAL A 23 -4.46 2.28 2.76
N HIS A 24 -3.63 1.74 3.67
CA HIS A 24 -2.99 0.43 3.56
C HIS A 24 -3.89 -0.73 3.99
N VAL A 25 -5.07 -0.43 4.58
CA VAL A 25 -6.04 -1.43 5.01
C VAL A 25 -7.15 -1.51 3.95
N GLY A 26 -7.32 -2.71 3.38
CA GLY A 26 -8.39 -2.98 2.42
C GLY A 26 -9.71 -3.40 3.10
N SER A 27 -10.67 -3.83 2.28
CA SER A 27 -11.93 -4.41 2.74
C SER A 27 -11.80 -5.92 3.01
N GLU A 28 -12.86 -6.55 3.52
CA GLU A 28 -12.88 -8.00 3.81
C GLU A 28 -12.69 -8.89 2.57
N ASN A 29 -13.20 -8.43 1.42
CA ASN A 29 -13.18 -9.17 0.17
C ASN A 29 -12.11 -8.63 -0.77
N VAL A 30 -11.43 -9.54 -1.47
CA VAL A 30 -10.43 -9.22 -2.49
C VAL A 30 -10.90 -9.75 -3.84
N ASN A 31 -10.81 -8.92 -4.88
CA ASN A 31 -10.97 -9.36 -6.26
C ASN A 31 -9.71 -10.14 -6.68
N TYR A 32 -9.84 -11.26 -7.40
CA TYR A 32 -8.71 -12.09 -7.84
C TYR A 32 -7.61 -11.30 -8.59
N GLN A 33 -7.96 -10.26 -9.34
CA GLN A 33 -6.99 -9.41 -10.05
C GLN A 33 -6.17 -8.52 -9.09
N MET A 34 -6.68 -8.29 -7.88
CA MET A 34 -6.06 -7.44 -6.86
C MET A 34 -5.11 -8.19 -5.93
N GLU A 35 -5.07 -9.53 -5.97
CA GLU A 35 -4.24 -10.35 -5.07
C GLU A 35 -2.76 -9.98 -5.12
N GLN A 36 -2.24 -9.64 -6.30
CA GLN A 36 -0.85 -9.21 -6.50
C GLN A 36 -0.47 -7.91 -5.76
N TYR A 37 -1.46 -7.11 -5.36
CA TYR A 37 -1.26 -5.84 -4.65
C TYR A 37 -1.49 -5.96 -3.14
N VAL A 38 -1.95 -7.12 -2.66
CA VAL A 38 -2.19 -7.39 -1.24
C VAL A 38 -0.96 -8.03 -0.63
N TRP A 39 -0.43 -7.40 0.43
CA TRP A 39 0.74 -7.94 1.12
C TRP A 39 0.43 -9.15 2.00
N LYS A 40 -0.56 -9.03 2.91
CA LYS A 40 -1.00 -10.10 3.81
C LYS A 40 -2.38 -9.81 4.38
N ARG A 41 -3.04 -10.84 4.91
CA ARG A 41 -4.32 -10.73 5.63
C ARG A 41 -4.08 -10.69 7.14
N ARG A 42 -4.79 -9.79 7.84
CA ARG A 42 -4.84 -9.71 9.31
C ARG A 42 -5.99 -10.60 9.83
N VAL A 43 -5.95 -10.95 11.11
CA VAL A 43 -6.92 -11.85 11.80
C VAL A 43 -8.05 -11.06 12.48
N ASP A 44 -8.19 -9.79 12.12
CA ASP A 44 -9.28 -8.93 12.60
C ASP A 44 -10.66 -9.44 12.22
#